data_AF-A0A1E2SJW4-F1
#
_entry.id   AF-A0A1E2SJW4-F1
#
_cell.length_a   1.000
_cell.length_b   1.000
_cell.length_c   1.000
_cell.angle_alpha   90.00
_cell.angle_beta   90.00
_cell.angle_gamma   90.00
#
_symmetry.space_group_name_H-M   'P 1'
#
loop_
_entity.id
_entity.type
_entity.pdbx_description
1 polymer ?
#
loop_
_entity_poly.entity_id
_entity_poly.type
_entity_poly.pdbx_seq_one_letter_code
_entity_poly.pdbx_strand_id
1 'polypeptide(L)'
;MALVTVPAPKADNPEAPPAEPGIIVAARDELAAAGVLHTPLGQAAMLLAQRLTNEFETGSAIASLAKQWQLAHEAALNSVKRADRMDEVRRRRDEKLRAARGA
;
A
#
# COMPACT_ATOMS: atom_id res chain seq x y z
N MET A 1 -33.30 28.60 -34.88
CA MET A 1 -33.05 27.33 -34.19
C MET A 1 -31.57 27.02 -34.31
N ALA A 2 -30.84 27.11 -33.20
CA ALA A 2 -29.39 26.93 -33.18
C ALA A 2 -29.05 25.43 -33.11
N LEU A 3 -28.28 24.94 -34.07
CA LEU A 3 -27.62 23.64 -33.97
C LEU A 3 -26.36 23.83 -33.12
N VAL A 4 -26.47 23.51 -31.83
CA VAL A 4 -25.30 23.33 -30.97
C VAL A 4 -24.63 22.03 -31.41
N THR A 5 -23.61 22.13 -32.24
CA THR A 5 -22.67 21.03 -32.46
C THR A 5 -21.89 20.83 -31.17
N VAL A 6 -22.22 19.77 -30.44
CA VAL A 6 -21.35 19.24 -29.38
C VAL A 6 -20.08 18.74 -30.06
N PRO A 7 -18.88 19.27 -29.75
CA PRO A 7 -17.66 18.68 -30.27
C PRO A 7 -17.52 17.28 -29.68
N ALA A 8 -17.37 16.28 -30.55
CA ALA A 8 -17.04 14.91 -30.15
C ALA A 8 -15.83 14.92 -29.19
N PRO A 9 -15.80 14.07 -28.15
CA PRO A 9 -14.63 13.96 -27.31
C PRO A 9 -13.43 13.62 -28.21
N LYS A 10 -12.42 14.48 -28.20
CA LYS A 10 -11.15 14.28 -28.91
C LYS A 10 -10.50 13.02 -28.37
N ALA A 11 -10.77 11.89 -29.01
CA ALA A 11 -9.94 10.70 -28.93
C ALA A 11 -8.70 11.00 -29.77
N ASP A 12 -7.67 11.58 -29.16
CA ASP A 12 -6.31 11.61 -29.72
C ASP A 12 -5.36 12.22 -28.67
N ASN A 13 -4.92 11.38 -27.75
CA ASN A 13 -3.57 11.51 -27.21
C ASN A 13 -2.96 10.10 -27.24
N PRO A 14 -2.23 9.74 -28.32
CA PRO A 14 -1.72 8.38 -28.50
C PRO A 14 -0.55 8.02 -27.56
N GLU A 15 -0.27 8.83 -26.54
CA GLU A 15 0.94 8.73 -25.72
C GLU A 15 0.73 9.17 -24.26
N ALA A 16 -0.45 8.94 -23.70
CA ALA A 16 -0.52 8.85 -22.24
C ALA A 16 0.00 7.44 -21.86
N PRO A 17 1.10 7.30 -21.09
CA PRO A 17 1.48 5.99 -20.58
C PRO A 17 0.27 5.38 -19.88
N PRO A 18 0.05 4.05 -19.99
CA PRO A 18 -1.11 3.41 -19.38
C PRO A 18 -1.16 3.85 -17.92
N ALA A 19 -2.26 4.50 -17.54
CA ALA A 19 -2.43 4.99 -16.19
C ALA A 19 -2.22 3.82 -15.23
N GLU A 20 -1.35 4.00 -14.25
CA GLU A 20 -1.03 2.96 -13.28
C GLU A 20 -2.34 2.47 -12.64
N PRO A 21 -2.57 1.14 -12.59
CA PRO A 21 -3.80 0.59 -12.02
C PRO A 21 -4.10 1.17 -10.64
N GLY A 22 -5.34 1.60 -10.41
CA GLY A 22 -5.71 2.32 -9.18
C GLY A 22 -5.42 1.56 -7.89
N ILE A 23 -5.44 0.22 -7.91
CA ILE A 23 -5.06 -0.62 -6.76
C ILE A 23 -3.59 -0.44 -6.37
N ILE A 24 -2.70 -0.26 -7.34
CA ILE A 24 -1.26 -0.06 -7.10
C ILE A 24 -1.02 1.32 -6.49
N VAL A 25 -1.72 2.34 -7.01
CA VAL A 25 -1.66 3.71 -6.49
C VAL A 25 -2.14 3.75 -5.04
N ALA A 26 -3.31 3.19 -4.75
CA ALA A 26 -3.86 3.15 -3.40
C ALA A 26 -2.95 2.38 -2.42
N ALA A 27 -2.44 1.21 -2.83
CA ALA A 27 -1.53 0.41 -2.00
C ALA A 27 -0.24 1.18 -1.68
N ARG A 28 0.34 1.86 -2.68
CA ARG A 28 1.53 2.69 -2.50
C ARG A 28 1.28 3.81 -1.51
N ASP A 29 0.19 4.55 -1.68
CA ASP A 29 -0.12 5.70 -0.84
C ASP A 29 -0.35 5.29 0.61
N GLU A 30 -1.07 4.18 0.84
CA GLU A 30 -1.29 3.63 2.19
C GLU A 30 0.02 3.17 2.85
N LEU A 31 0.86 2.42 2.14
CA LEU A 31 2.13 1.92 2.67
C LEU A 31 3.15 3.06 2.87
N ALA A 32 3.12 4.08 2.02
CA ALA A 32 3.94 5.29 2.16
C ALA A 32 3.50 6.13 3.37
N ALA A 33 2.18 6.33 3.54
CA ALA A 33 1.62 7.03 4.69
C ALA A 33 1.96 6.34 6.02
N ALA A 34 2.01 4.99 6.00
CA ALA A 34 2.46 4.20 7.14
C ALA A 34 3.99 4.10 7.27
N GLY A 35 4.77 4.66 6.35
CA GLY A 35 6.24 4.62 6.37
C GLY A 35 6.84 3.23 6.14
N VAL A 36 6.06 2.25 5.68
CA VAL A 36 6.48 0.85 5.49
C VAL A 36 6.67 0.45 4.03
N LEU A 37 6.48 1.38 3.09
CA LEU A 37 6.63 1.13 1.66
C LEU A 37 7.95 0.43 1.33
N HIS A 38 9.07 0.88 1.90
CA HIS A 38 10.40 0.32 1.63
C HIS A 38 10.79 -0.88 2.49
N THR A 39 9.88 -1.41 3.30
CA THR A 39 10.11 -2.63 4.08
C THR A 39 9.91 -3.87 3.21
N PRO A 40 10.48 -5.04 3.58
CA PRO A 40 10.26 -6.29 2.84
C PRO A 40 8.77 -6.63 2.66
N LEU A 41 7.94 -6.39 3.69
CA LEU A 41 6.50 -6.65 3.62
C LEU A 41 5.78 -5.64 2.71
N GLY A 42 6.14 -4.36 2.78
CA GLY A 42 5.60 -3.34 1.87
C GLY A 42 5.95 -3.61 0.40
N GLN A 43 7.19 -4.02 0.13
CA GLN A 43 7.63 -4.40 -1.22
C GLN A 43 6.92 -5.67 -1.71
N ALA A 44 6.74 -6.68 -0.85
CA ALA A 44 5.98 -7.88 -1.20
C ALA A 44 4.52 -7.56 -1.55
N ALA A 45 3.86 -6.68 -0.79
CA ALA A 45 2.51 -6.22 -1.08
C ALA A 45 2.45 -5.50 -2.45
N MET A 46 3.42 -4.64 -2.76
CA MET A 46 3.48 -3.96 -4.07
C MET A 46 3.67 -4.92 -5.25
N LEU A 47 4.53 -5.94 -5.10
CA LEU A 47 4.72 -6.96 -6.14
C LEU A 47 3.47 -7.79 -6.38
N LEU A 48 2.75 -8.14 -5.31
CA LEU A 48 1.48 -8.86 -5.41
C LEU A 48 0.39 -7.99 -6.05
N ALA A 49 0.33 -6.69 -5.72
CA ALA A 49 -0.60 -5.75 -6.36
C ALA A 49 -0.38 -5.66 -7.88
N GLN A 50 0.88 -5.56 -8.32
CA GLN A 50 1.23 -5.59 -9.75
C GLN A 50 0.76 -6.88 -10.41
N ARG A 51 0.94 -8.01 -9.73
CA ARG A 51 0.52 -9.32 -10.24
C ARG A 51 -1.00 -9.45 -10.37
N LEU A 52 -1.78 -8.88 -9.45
CA LEU A 52 -3.24 -8.86 -9.53
C LEU A 52 -3.76 -8.12 -10.76
N THR A 53 -2.99 -7.15 -11.27
CA THR A 53 -3.37 -6.37 -12.45
C THR A 53 -3.03 -7.07 -13.77
N ASN A 54 -2.39 -8.24 -13.70
CA ASN A 54 -2.01 -9.01 -14.87
C ASN A 54 -3.22 -9.78 -15.43
N GLU A 55 -3.47 -9.62 -16.73
CA GLU A 55 -4.62 -10.19 -17.44
C GLU A 55 -4.50 -11.69 -17.73
N PHE A 56 -3.33 -12.29 -17.51
CA PHE A 56 -3.05 -13.70 -17.81
C PHE A 56 -3.35 -14.69 -16.66
N GLU A 57 -3.90 -14.21 -15.54
CA GLU A 57 -4.19 -15.04 -14.38
C GLU A 57 -5.58 -15.71 -14.48
N THR A 58 -5.68 -16.98 -14.08
CA THR A 58 -6.97 -17.66 -13.98
C THR A 58 -7.78 -17.14 -12.78
N GLY A 59 -9.11 -17.21 -12.81
CA GLY A 59 -9.94 -16.70 -11.71
C GLY A 59 -9.59 -17.28 -10.31
N SER A 60 -9.15 -18.54 -10.24
CA SER A 60 -8.69 -19.17 -9.01
C SER A 60 -7.31 -18.68 -8.56
N ALA A 61 -6.41 -18.39 -9.51
CA ALA A 61 -5.11 -17.77 -9.23
C ALA A 61 -5.30 -16.33 -8.72
N ILE A 62 -6.19 -15.54 -9.32
CA ILE A 62 -6.53 -14.19 -8.88
C ILE A 62 -7.06 -14.21 -7.44
N ALA A 63 -7.97 -15.12 -7.10
CA ALA A 63 -8.50 -15.22 -5.74
C ALA A 63 -7.42 -15.57 -4.70
N SER A 64 -6.44 -16.38 -5.09
CA SER A 64 -5.31 -16.76 -4.23
C SER A 64 -4.32 -15.59 -4.06
N LEU A 65 -4.01 -14.89 -5.15
CA LEU A 65 -3.18 -13.69 -5.15
C LEU A 65 -3.81 -12.56 -4.33
N ALA A 66 -5.12 -12.35 -4.44
CA ALA A 66 -5.85 -11.35 -3.65
C ALA A 66 -5.72 -11.60 -2.14
N LYS A 67 -5.86 -12.86 -1.71
CA LYS A 67 -5.69 -13.24 -0.30
C LYS A 67 -4.25 -13.02 0.17
N GLN A 68 -3.27 -13.41 -0.64
CA GLN A 68 -1.86 -13.21 -0.32
C GLN A 68 -1.50 -11.72 -0.23
N TRP A 69 -2.04 -10.91 -1.15
CA TRP A 69 -1.87 -9.47 -1.16
C TRP A 69 -2.43 -8.85 0.12
N GLN A 70 -3.67 -9.20 0.49
CA GLN A 70 -4.29 -8.71 1.72
C GLN A 70 -3.46 -9.05 2.96
N LEU A 71 -2.97 -10.28 3.07
CA LEU A 71 -2.12 -10.72 4.17
C LEU A 71 -0.81 -9.93 4.24
N ALA A 72 -0.13 -9.72 3.11
CA ALA A 72 1.11 -8.97 3.05
C ALA A 72 0.91 -7.49 3.41
N HIS A 73 -0.17 -6.88 2.89
CA HIS A 73 -0.53 -5.49 3.13
C HIS A 73 -0.88 -5.24 4.60
N GLU A 74 -1.75 -6.08 5.18
CA GLU A 74 -2.09 -6.01 6.61
C GLU A 74 -0.87 -6.25 7.50
N ALA A 75 -0.01 -7.22 7.15
CA ALA A 75 1.21 -7.49 7.91
C ALA A 75 2.17 -6.29 7.88
N ALA A 76 2.33 -5.63 6.73
CA ALA A 76 3.14 -4.42 6.60
C ALA A 76 2.59 -3.30 7.49
N LEU A 77 1.29 -2.99 7.41
CA LEU A 77 0.68 -1.94 8.22
C LEU A 77 0.71 -2.24 9.73
N ASN A 78 0.56 -3.51 10.11
CA ASN A 78 0.62 -3.92 11.51
C ASN A 78 2.05 -3.92 12.07
N SER A 79 3.08 -3.93 11.23
CA SER A 79 4.47 -3.85 11.67
C SER A 79 4.77 -2.51 12.36
N VAL A 80 4.19 -1.40 11.88
CA VAL A 80 4.29 -0.07 12.50
C VAL A 80 3.69 -0.08 13.89
N LYS A 81 2.43 -0.53 13.99
CA LYS A 81 1.72 -0.61 15.28
C LYS A 81 2.46 -1.46 16.31
N ARG A 82 3.20 -2.48 15.85
CA ARG A 82 4.01 -3.33 16.72
C ARG A 82 5.29 -2.62 17.16
N ALA A 83 5.97 -1.92 16.26
CA ALA A 83 7.16 -1.13 16.59
C ALA A 83 6.84 -0.06 17.64
N ASP A 84 5.77 0.72 17.43
CA ASP A 84 5.33 1.76 18.37
C ASP A 84 5.08 1.21 19.78
N ARG A 85 4.41 0.05 19.88
CA ARG A 85 4.17 -0.62 21.16
C ARG A 85 5.47 -1.05 21.84
N MET A 86 6.45 -1.55 21.08
CA MET A 86 7.73 -1.97 21.65
C MET A 86 8.54 -0.79 22.16
N ASP A 87 8.52 0.34 21.45
CA ASP A 87 9.23 1.55 21.85
C ASP A 87 8.62 2.18 23.10
N GLU A 88 7.29 2.15 23.24
CA GLU A 88 6.61 2.55 24.48
C GLU A 88 7.02 1.68 25.69
N VAL A 89 7.10 0.36 25.50
CA VAL A 89 7.53 -0.56 26.56
C VAL A 89 8.98 -0.30 26.96
N ARG A 90 9.87 -0.05 26.01
CA ARG A 90 11.27 0.31 26.27
C ARG A 90 11.37 1.62 27.03
N ARG A 91 10.64 2.66 26.62
CA ARG A 91 10.60 3.95 27.32
C ARG A 91 10.21 3.80 28.79
N ARG A 92 9.13 3.07 29.08
CA ARG A 92 8.68 2.81 30.46
C ARG A 92 9.69 2.02 31.28
N ARG A 93 10.43 1.10 30.65
CA ARG A 93 11.51 0.37 31.31
C ARG A 93 12.67 1.29 31.68
N ASP A 94 13.09 2.15 30.76
CA ASP A 94 14.22 3.05 30.96
C ASP A 94 13.92 4.12 32.01
N GLU A 95 12.69 4.66 32.04
CA GLU A 95 12.23 5.57 33.09
C GLU A 95 12.28 4.91 34.47
N LYS A 96 11.82 3.67 34.60
CA LYS A 96 11.90 2.90 35.85
C LYS A 96 13.34 2.65 36.29
N LEU A 97 14.22 2.29 35.35
CA LEU A 97 15.63 2.06 35.65
C LEU A 97 16.36 3.35 36.06
N ARG A 98 16.03 4.49 35.45
CA ARG A 98 16.55 5.80 35.87
C ARG A 98 16.04 6.19 37.26
N ALA A 99 14.75 6.01 37.54
CA ALA A 99 14.17 6.28 38.85
C ALA A 99 14.81 5.42 39.95
N ALA A 100 15.09 4.15 39.67
CA ALA A 100 15.74 3.24 40.62
C ALA A 100 17.25 3.48 40.82
N ARG A 101 17.92 4.17 39.88
CA ARG A 101 19.34 4.55 40.00
C ARG A 101 19.56 5.95 40.60
N GLY A 102 18.53 6.78 40.61
CA GLY A 102 18.56 8.14 41.17
C GLY A 102 17.99 8.26 42.59
N ALA A 103 17.53 7.15 43.18
CA ALA A 103 17.12 7.00 44.58
C ALA A 103 18.18 6.18 45.32
#